data_AF-A0AAV1LE04-F1
#
_entry.id   AF-A0AAV1LE04-F1
#
_cell.length_a   1.000
_cell.length_b   1.000
_cell.length_c   1.000
_cell.angle_alpha   90.00
_cell.angle_beta   90.00
_cell.angle_gamma   90.00
#
_symmetry.space_group_name_H-M   'P 1'
#
loop_
_entity.id
_entity.type
_entity.pdbx_description
1 polymer ?
#
loop_
_entity_poly.entity_id
_entity_poly.type
_entity_poly.pdbx_seq_one_letter_code
_entity_poly.pdbx_strand_id
1 'polypeptide(L)'
;MKFLKQKESLKLECICPAPKNKVKLHGSLLPNTIRSIVCRPSNCGKTNLVISLMLHQNGLRFRNLYVYSKSLYQPKYLFLEKVMQNVEGISYYKYNHNSEILSPHEASPNSIIIFDDVACENQNNIRDYFAMGRHKNIDCFYINQTYTKIPKQLVRDNTNLIILFKQDDVNLRHIYY
;
A
#
# COMPACT_ATOMS: atom_id res chain seq x y z
N MET A 1 -22.20 -14.38 22.36
CA MET A 1 -23.11 -14.28 21.19
C MET A 1 -23.48 -15.69 20.76
N LYS A 2 -24.75 -16.11 20.86
CA LYS A 2 -25.20 -17.44 20.42
C LYS A 2 -25.66 -17.35 18.97
N PHE A 3 -25.00 -18.05 18.06
CA PHE A 3 -25.44 -18.16 16.67
C PHE A 3 -26.54 -19.21 16.58
N LEU A 4 -27.73 -18.82 16.12
CA LEU A 4 -28.85 -19.72 15.84
C LEU A 4 -28.90 -19.98 14.34
N LYS A 5 -28.69 -21.23 13.93
CA LYS A 5 -28.81 -21.63 12.52
C LYS A 5 -30.29 -21.61 12.13
N GLN A 6 -30.62 -20.87 11.07
CA GLN A 6 -31.98 -20.86 10.53
C GLN A 6 -32.34 -22.23 9.94
N LYS A 7 -33.61 -22.61 10.05
CA LYS A 7 -34.15 -23.88 9.50
C LYS A 7 -34.15 -23.89 7.98
N GLU A 8 -34.26 -22.72 7.37
CA GLU A 8 -34.25 -22.54 5.92
C GLU A 8 -32.97 -21.80 5.50
N SER A 9 -32.39 -22.20 4.37
CA SER A 9 -31.20 -21.57 3.81
C SER A 9 -31.33 -21.44 2.31
N LEU A 10 -31.05 -20.25 1.78
CA LEU A 10 -30.99 -20.00 0.35
C LEU A 10 -29.68 -20.54 -0.21
N LYS A 11 -29.73 -21.40 -1.22
CA LYS A 11 -28.54 -21.86 -1.95
C LYS A 11 -28.07 -20.74 -2.87
N LEU A 12 -26.95 -20.11 -2.53
CA LEU A 12 -26.35 -19.05 -3.34
C LEU A 12 -25.45 -19.68 -4.41
N GLU A 13 -25.78 -19.46 -5.68
CA GLU A 13 -24.88 -19.75 -6.80
C GLU A 13 -24.08 -18.51 -7.15
N CYS A 14 -22.77 -18.68 -7.37
CA CYS A 14 -21.89 -17.57 -7.74
C CYS A 14 -22.09 -17.24 -9.22
N ILE A 15 -22.95 -16.26 -9.51
CA ILE A 15 -23.36 -15.88 -10.88
C ILE A 15 -22.16 -15.37 -11.71
N CYS A 16 -21.19 -14.71 -11.06
CA CYS A 16 -20.00 -14.18 -11.71
C CYS A 16 -18.74 -14.89 -11.20
N PRO A 17 -18.32 -16.01 -11.82
CA PRO A 17 -17.11 -16.71 -11.43
C PRO A 17 -15.89 -15.81 -11.64
N ALA A 18 -15.01 -15.74 -10.63
CA ALA A 18 -13.74 -15.03 -10.76
C ALA A 18 -12.91 -15.63 -11.91
N PRO A 19 -12.16 -14.82 -12.68
CA PRO A 19 -11.37 -15.31 -13.80
C PRO A 19 -10.41 -16.41 -13.32
N LYS A 20 -10.48 -17.59 -13.96
CA LYS A 20 -9.75 -18.82 -13.57
C LYS A 20 -8.22 -18.67 -13.65
N ASN A 21 -7.72 -17.74 -14.47
CA ASN A 21 -6.30 -17.43 -14.64
C ASN A 21 -6.02 -15.99 -14.20
N LYS A 22 -5.89 -15.76 -12.89
CA LYS A 22 -5.29 -14.51 -12.42
C LYS A 22 -3.79 -14.57 -12.70
N VAL A 23 -3.34 -13.88 -13.76
CA VAL A 23 -1.92 -13.64 -14.00
C VAL A 23 -1.32 -13.05 -12.73
N LYS A 24 -0.25 -13.68 -12.22
CA LYS A 24 0.42 -13.19 -11.03
C LYS A 24 1.18 -11.92 -11.37
N LEU A 25 0.75 -10.78 -10.82
CA LEU A 25 1.35 -9.50 -11.16
C LEU A 25 2.75 -9.40 -10.52
N HIS A 26 2.83 -9.60 -9.22
CA HIS A 26 4.07 -9.49 -8.46
C HIS A 26 4.81 -10.82 -8.33
N GLY A 27 5.99 -10.79 -7.70
CA GLY A 27 6.71 -12.00 -7.33
C GLY A 27 5.88 -13.00 -6.52
N SER A 28 6.35 -14.25 -6.47
CA SER A 28 5.62 -15.37 -5.88
C SER A 28 5.20 -15.17 -4.41
N LEU A 29 5.93 -14.34 -3.66
CA LEU A 29 5.68 -14.07 -2.25
C LEU A 29 4.66 -12.96 -2.00
N LEU A 30 4.29 -12.18 -3.02
CA LEU A 30 3.44 -11.01 -2.89
C LEU A 30 2.02 -11.28 -3.43
N PRO A 31 0.98 -10.69 -2.81
CA PRO A 31 -0.38 -10.77 -3.33
C PRO A 31 -0.50 -9.94 -4.60
N ASN A 32 -1.48 -10.26 -5.46
CA ASN A 32 -1.67 -9.56 -6.75
C ASN A 32 -2.11 -8.11 -6.64
N THR A 33 -2.70 -7.73 -5.50
CA THR A 33 -2.98 -6.35 -5.14
C THR A 33 -2.47 -6.13 -3.73
N ILE A 34 -1.77 -5.03 -3.50
CA ILE A 34 -1.08 -4.76 -2.25
C ILE A 34 -1.66 -3.48 -1.64
N ARG A 35 -2.13 -3.60 -0.41
CA ARG A 35 -2.45 -2.47 0.46
C ARG A 35 -1.64 -2.71 1.72
N SER A 36 -0.45 -2.13 1.71
CA SER A 36 0.61 -2.41 2.66
C SER A 36 0.73 -1.31 3.69
N ILE A 37 0.83 -1.70 4.96
CA ILE A 37 1.30 -0.85 6.03
C ILE A 37 2.72 -1.29 6.40
N VAL A 38 3.66 -0.34 6.45
CA VAL A 38 5.04 -0.57 6.87
C VAL A 38 5.30 0.21 8.15
N CYS A 39 5.51 -0.49 9.27
CA CYS A 39 5.70 0.13 10.59
C CYS A 39 7.02 -0.27 11.25
N ARG A 40 7.74 0.75 11.76
CA ARG A 40 9.01 0.67 12.52
C ARG A 40 9.31 2.03 13.16
N PRO A 41 10.05 2.15 14.26
CA PRO A 41 10.70 3.41 14.66
C PRO A 41 11.49 4.09 13.52
N SER A 42 11.97 5.31 13.76
CA SER A 42 12.80 6.06 12.79
C SER A 42 14.16 5.38 12.54
N ASN A 43 14.83 5.73 11.43
CA ASN A 43 16.19 5.25 11.05
C ASN A 43 16.38 3.74 10.94
N CYS A 44 15.47 3.13 10.22
CA CYS A 44 15.16 1.72 10.43
C CYS A 44 14.99 0.96 9.10
N GLY A 45 15.27 1.64 7.98
CA GLY A 45 15.29 1.07 6.64
C GLY A 45 13.92 0.86 5.99
N LYS A 46 12.82 1.39 6.55
CA LYS A 46 11.45 1.20 6.02
C LYS A 46 11.34 1.56 4.54
N THR A 47 11.73 2.78 4.19
CA THR A 47 11.69 3.23 2.79
C THR A 47 12.65 2.42 1.92
N ASN A 48 13.83 2.07 2.43
CA ASN A 48 14.79 1.23 1.71
C ASN A 48 14.22 -0.16 1.41
N LEU A 49 13.45 -0.75 2.33
CA LEU A 49 12.77 -2.03 2.09
C LEU A 49 11.78 -1.91 0.93
N VAL A 50 10.93 -0.88 0.94
CA VAL A 50 9.94 -0.68 -0.13
C VAL A 50 10.64 -0.43 -1.47
N ILE A 51 11.70 0.38 -1.50
CA ILE A 51 12.55 0.60 -2.70
C ILE A 51 13.19 -0.71 -3.14
N SER A 52 13.73 -1.51 -2.22
CA SER A 52 14.34 -2.81 -2.55
C SER A 52 13.32 -3.76 -3.15
N LEU A 53 12.09 -3.78 -2.64
CA LEU A 53 10.99 -4.56 -3.21
C LEU A 53 10.62 -4.08 -4.62
N MET A 54 10.73 -2.78 -4.92
CA MET A 54 10.49 -2.27 -6.28
C MET A 54 11.59 -2.65 -7.27
N LEU A 55 12.85 -2.65 -6.83
CA LEU A 55 14.00 -2.91 -7.71
C LEU A 55 14.33 -4.40 -7.87
N HIS A 56 13.79 -5.26 -7.00
CA HIS A 56 14.07 -6.69 -7.05
C HIS A 56 13.35 -7.38 -8.22
N GLN A 57 14.03 -8.32 -8.89
CA GLN A 57 13.48 -9.03 -10.06
C GLN A 57 12.18 -9.81 -9.74
N ASN A 58 12.12 -10.40 -8.55
CA ASN A 58 10.92 -11.07 -8.01
C ASN A 58 10.09 -10.15 -7.10
N GLY A 59 10.20 -8.84 -7.31
CA GLY A 59 9.62 -7.82 -6.47
C GLY A 59 8.26 -7.33 -6.96
N LEU A 60 8.06 -6.03 -6.81
CA LEU A 60 6.87 -5.31 -7.25
C LEU A 60 6.94 -5.05 -8.75
N ARG A 61 5.79 -5.04 -9.41
CA ARG A 61 5.66 -4.85 -10.85
C ARG A 61 4.59 -3.79 -11.07
N PHE A 62 4.97 -2.74 -11.78
CA PHE A 62 4.16 -1.54 -11.95
C PHE A 62 4.61 -0.79 -13.19
N ARG A 63 3.73 0.09 -13.69
CA ARG A 63 4.01 0.98 -14.81
C ARG A 63 4.13 2.45 -14.39
N ASN A 64 3.42 2.83 -13.32
CA ASN A 64 3.49 4.20 -12.80
C ASN A 64 3.81 4.17 -11.30
N LEU A 65 4.65 5.10 -10.87
CA LEU A 65 5.05 5.26 -9.48
C LEU A 65 4.70 6.67 -9.01
N TYR A 66 3.85 6.74 -8.00
CA TYR A 66 3.45 7.96 -7.32
C TYR A 66 4.08 7.98 -5.92
N VAL A 67 4.78 9.06 -5.56
CA VAL A 67 5.37 9.20 -4.23
C VAL A 67 4.86 10.48 -3.60
N TYR A 68 4.08 10.34 -2.52
CA TYR A 68 3.70 11.43 -1.65
C TYR A 68 4.57 11.42 -0.39
N SER A 69 5.40 12.44 -0.23
CA SER A 69 6.23 12.59 0.97
C SER A 69 6.62 14.03 1.24
N LYS A 70 6.75 14.39 2.52
CA LYS A 70 7.34 15.67 2.94
C LYS A 70 8.87 15.68 2.88
N SER A 71 9.48 14.50 2.76
CA SER A 71 10.94 14.32 2.79
C SER A 71 11.52 13.81 1.47
N LEU A 72 10.93 14.23 0.34
CA LEU A 72 11.40 13.90 -1.01
C LEU A 72 12.85 14.32 -1.31
N TYR A 73 13.40 15.28 -0.57
CA TYR A 73 14.80 15.71 -0.68
C TYR A 73 15.81 14.68 -0.15
N GLN A 74 15.35 13.64 0.57
CA GLN A 74 16.26 12.63 1.11
C GLN A 74 16.97 11.84 0.01
N PRO A 75 18.26 11.46 0.19
CA PRO A 75 19.07 10.81 -0.84
C PRO A 75 18.45 9.58 -1.49
N LYS A 76 17.69 8.80 -0.73
CA LYS A 76 16.98 7.60 -1.21
C LYS A 76 15.94 7.89 -2.30
N TYR A 77 15.26 9.04 -2.22
CA TYR A 77 14.27 9.46 -3.22
C TYR A 77 14.95 10.07 -4.44
N LEU A 78 16.04 10.81 -4.25
CA LEU A 78 16.88 11.27 -5.34
C LEU A 78 17.50 10.11 -6.12
N PHE A 79 17.94 9.06 -5.42
CA PHE A 79 18.40 7.82 -6.04
C PHE A 79 17.27 7.13 -6.82
N LEU A 80 16.09 6.98 -6.20
CA LEU A 80 14.93 6.37 -6.84
C LEU A 80 14.54 7.12 -8.12
N GLU A 81 14.51 8.45 -8.08
CA GLU A 81 14.23 9.29 -9.24
C GLU A 81 15.22 9.05 -10.38
N LYS A 82 16.52 9.03 -10.09
CA LYS A 82 17.55 8.72 -11.10
C LYS A 82 17.35 7.34 -11.71
N VAL A 83 17.01 6.33 -10.91
CA VAL A 83 16.74 4.98 -11.43
C VAL A 83 15.51 5.00 -12.34
N MET A 84 14.40 5.59 -11.89
CA MET A 84 13.15 5.61 -12.65
C MET A 84 13.26 6.39 -13.97
N GLN A 85 14.04 7.48 -14.02
CA GLN A 85 14.29 8.24 -15.25
C GLN A 85 15.06 7.45 -16.32
N ASN A 86 15.86 6.45 -15.90
CA ASN A 86 16.63 5.61 -16.82
C ASN A 86 15.86 4.36 -17.28
N VAL A 87 14.64 4.13 -16.80
CA VAL A 87 13.82 2.98 -17.18
C VAL A 87 12.72 3.41 -18.14
N GLU A 88 12.82 2.95 -19.39
CA GLU A 88 11.80 3.24 -20.39
C GLU A 88 10.44 2.62 -20.02
N GLY A 89 9.37 3.39 -20.24
CA GLY A 89 8.00 2.94 -20.03
C GLY A 89 7.48 3.02 -18.60
N ILE A 90 8.29 3.49 -17.64
CA ILE A 90 7.85 3.80 -16.27
C ILE A 90 7.62 5.30 -16.12
N SER A 91 6.44 5.66 -15.62
CA SER A 91 6.12 7.05 -15.24
C SER A 91 6.39 7.29 -13.76
N TYR A 92 7.08 8.37 -13.42
CA TYR A 92 7.39 8.72 -12.03
C TYR A 92 6.81 10.10 -11.66
N TYR A 93 6.02 10.14 -10.59
CA TYR A 93 5.34 11.33 -10.09
C TYR A 93 5.65 11.54 -8.60
N LYS A 94 5.95 12.78 -8.22
CA LYS A 94 6.26 13.18 -6.85
C LYS A 94 5.30 14.27 -6.39
N TYR A 95 4.86 14.15 -5.14
CA TYR A 95 3.97 15.11 -4.50
C TYR A 95 4.53 15.49 -3.12
N ASN A 96 4.57 16.79 -2.84
CA ASN A 96 4.95 17.32 -1.52
C ASN A 96 3.74 17.91 -0.77
N HIS A 97 2.64 18.20 -1.48
CA HIS A 97 1.40 18.71 -0.91
C HIS A 97 0.23 17.75 -1.12
N ASN A 98 -0.67 17.70 -0.13
CA ASN A 98 -1.83 16.81 -0.15
C ASN A 98 -2.79 17.13 -1.31
N SER A 99 -2.90 18.41 -1.69
CA SER A 99 -3.74 18.91 -2.79
C SER A 99 -3.29 18.49 -4.18
N GLU A 100 -2.03 18.06 -4.34
CA GLU A 100 -1.48 17.62 -5.63
C GLU A 100 -1.75 16.14 -5.89
N ILE A 101 -2.16 15.40 -4.86
CA ILE A 101 -2.41 13.97 -4.96
C ILE A 101 -3.66 13.77 -5.80
N LEU A 102 -3.50 13.04 -6.91
CA LEU A 102 -4.61 12.63 -7.75
C LEU A 102 -5.58 11.74 -6.98
N SER A 103 -6.86 11.80 -7.32
CA SER A 103 -7.81 10.81 -6.79
C SER A 103 -7.48 9.41 -7.35
N PRO A 104 -7.85 8.32 -6.66
CA PRO A 104 -7.71 6.96 -7.20
C PRO A 104 -8.43 6.76 -8.55
N HIS A 105 -9.45 7.58 -8.84
CA HIS A 105 -10.21 7.56 -10.08
C HIS A 105 -9.49 8.26 -11.25
N GLU A 106 -8.52 9.13 -10.98
CA GLU A 106 -7.73 9.80 -12.01
C GLU A 106 -6.36 9.14 -12.18
N ALA A 107 -5.85 8.49 -11.12
CA ALA A 107 -4.62 7.73 -11.18
C ALA A 107 -4.67 6.64 -12.26
N SER A 108 -3.53 6.46 -12.94
CA SER A 108 -3.37 5.45 -13.99
C SER A 108 -3.42 4.03 -13.39
N PRO A 109 -3.89 3.02 -14.13
CA PRO A 109 -3.90 1.64 -13.65
C PRO A 109 -2.49 1.03 -13.59
N ASN A 110 -2.35 -0.10 -12.88
CA ASN A 110 -1.07 -0.81 -12.69
C ASN A 110 0.01 0.10 -12.09
N SER A 111 -0.34 0.76 -11.00
CA SER A 111 0.48 1.80 -10.39
C SER A 111 0.81 1.48 -8.95
N ILE A 112 1.89 2.05 -8.44
CA ILE A 112 2.21 2.05 -7.02
C ILE A 112 2.07 3.48 -6.51
N ILE A 113 1.42 3.64 -5.36
CA ILE A 113 1.46 4.88 -4.58
C ILE A 113 2.13 4.64 -3.23
N ILE A 114 3.08 5.52 -2.88
CA ILE A 114 3.80 5.50 -1.61
C ILE A 114 3.43 6.74 -0.82
N PHE A 115 2.97 6.52 0.41
CA PHE A 115 2.76 7.54 1.41
C PHE A 115 3.87 7.40 2.47
N ASP A 116 4.85 8.30 2.48
CA ASP A 116 5.93 8.30 3.48
C ASP A 116 6.02 9.65 4.17
N ASP A 117 6.22 9.64 5.48
CA ASP A 117 6.40 10.87 6.28
C ASP A 117 5.21 11.86 6.18
N VAL A 118 4.00 11.31 6.11
CA VAL A 118 2.73 12.08 5.95
C VAL A 118 1.72 11.74 7.04
N ALA A 119 2.19 11.26 8.19
CA ALA A 119 1.34 10.88 9.32
C ALA A 119 0.57 12.06 9.92
N CYS A 120 1.10 13.28 9.81
CA CYS A 120 0.47 14.52 10.31
C CYS A 120 -0.45 15.19 9.27
N GLU A 121 -0.52 14.66 8.05
CA GLU A 121 -1.31 15.26 6.96
C GLU A 121 -2.76 14.76 6.95
N ASN A 122 -3.59 15.36 6.09
CA ASN A 122 -4.93 14.86 5.86
C ASN A 122 -4.90 13.43 5.30
N GLN A 123 -5.50 12.49 6.04
CA GLN A 123 -5.51 11.07 5.74
C GLN A 123 -6.62 10.65 4.76
N ASN A 124 -7.48 11.57 4.30
CA ASN A 124 -8.60 11.23 3.40
C ASN A 124 -8.13 10.59 2.09
N ASN A 125 -7.13 11.19 1.43
CA ASN A 125 -6.57 10.61 0.20
C ASN A 125 -6.03 9.19 0.45
N ILE A 126 -5.33 8.97 1.58
CA ILE A 126 -4.81 7.65 1.94
C ILE A 126 -5.96 6.65 2.13
N ARG A 127 -7.05 7.06 2.80
CA ARG A 127 -8.25 6.22 2.97
C ARG A 127 -8.87 5.84 1.62
N ASP A 128 -8.98 6.81 0.71
CA ASP A 128 -9.58 6.58 -0.61
C ASP A 128 -8.74 5.61 -1.44
N TYR A 129 -7.40 5.77 -1.43
CA TYR A 129 -6.50 4.83 -2.09
C TYR A 129 -6.59 3.42 -1.51
N PHE A 130 -6.60 3.27 -0.17
CA PHE A 130 -6.75 1.94 0.46
C PHE A 130 -8.13 1.30 0.22
N ALA A 131 -9.18 2.10 0.09
CA ALA A 131 -10.52 1.59 -0.18
C ALA A 131 -10.73 1.24 -1.66
N MET A 132 -10.33 2.12 -2.58
CA MET A 132 -10.73 2.09 -3.99
C MET A 132 -9.59 1.76 -4.97
N GLY A 133 -8.32 1.92 -4.58
CA GLY A 133 -7.17 1.74 -5.47
C GLY A 133 -7.11 0.36 -6.14
N ARG A 134 -7.55 -0.69 -5.42
CA ARG A 134 -7.59 -2.08 -5.93
C ARG A 134 -8.43 -2.24 -7.21
N HIS A 135 -9.43 -1.40 -7.45
CA HIS A 135 -10.28 -1.50 -8.65
C HIS A 135 -9.52 -1.11 -9.93
N LYS A 136 -8.42 -0.35 -9.79
CA LYS A 136 -7.51 0.02 -10.89
C LYS A 136 -6.15 -0.67 -10.81
N ASN A 137 -6.01 -1.68 -9.96
CA ASN A 137 -4.72 -2.34 -9.74
C ASN A 137 -3.66 -1.34 -9.27
N ILE A 138 -4.05 -0.45 -8.34
CA ILE A 138 -3.14 0.49 -7.69
C ILE A 138 -2.74 -0.07 -6.33
N ASP A 139 -1.46 -0.39 -6.19
CA ASP A 139 -0.89 -0.84 -4.95
C ASP A 139 -0.53 0.34 -4.06
N CYS A 140 -0.87 0.23 -2.78
CA CYS A 140 -0.71 1.30 -1.81
C CYS A 140 0.31 0.89 -0.75
N PHE A 141 1.30 1.73 -0.49
CA PHE A 141 2.26 1.56 0.60
C PHE A 141 2.16 2.75 1.54
N TYR A 142 1.70 2.52 2.76
CA TYR A 142 1.74 3.53 3.81
C TYR A 142 2.86 3.22 4.80
N ILE A 143 3.89 4.04 4.77
CA ILE A 143 5.03 3.98 5.66
C ILE A 143 4.75 4.90 6.86
N ASN A 144 4.69 4.33 8.05
CA ASN A 144 4.47 5.10 9.28
C ASN A 144 5.39 4.60 10.40
N GLN A 145 5.58 5.41 11.44
CA GLN A 145 6.35 5.02 12.61
C GLN A 145 5.54 4.11 13.54
N THR A 146 4.29 4.49 13.79
CA THR A 146 3.45 3.86 14.80
C THR A 146 2.19 3.29 14.16
N TYR A 147 1.96 1.98 14.32
CA TYR A 147 0.78 1.31 13.77
C TYR A 147 -0.53 1.85 14.34
N THR A 148 -0.57 2.15 15.64
CA THR A 148 -1.78 2.62 16.34
C THR A 148 -2.26 3.99 15.86
N LYS A 149 -1.36 4.83 15.35
CA LYS A 149 -1.68 6.15 14.80
C LYS A 149 -2.34 6.07 13.42
N ILE A 150 -2.29 4.92 12.76
CA ILE A 150 -2.90 4.74 11.46
C ILE A 150 -4.43 4.60 11.63
N PRO A 151 -5.25 5.35 10.86
CA PRO A 151 -6.69 5.24 10.92
C PRO A 151 -7.16 3.79 10.79
N LYS A 152 -8.02 3.35 11.71
CA LYS A 152 -8.60 2.00 11.63
C LYS A 152 -9.47 1.87 10.39
N GLN A 153 -10.48 2.74 10.34
CA GLN A 153 -11.46 2.81 9.28
C GLN A 153 -10.77 3.10 7.94
N LEU A 154 -11.10 2.29 6.93
CA LEU A 154 -10.64 2.38 5.53
C LEU A 154 -9.15 2.15 5.27
N VAL A 155 -8.25 2.29 6.25
CA VAL A 155 -6.81 2.01 6.06
C VAL A 155 -6.46 0.65 6.65
N ARG A 156 -6.44 0.49 7.98
CA ARG A 156 -6.08 -0.80 8.61
C ARG A 156 -7.03 -1.92 8.22
N ASP A 157 -8.34 -1.68 8.21
CA ASP A 157 -9.34 -2.70 7.85
C ASP A 157 -9.22 -3.18 6.39
N ASN A 158 -8.63 -2.37 5.51
CA ASN A 158 -8.40 -2.71 4.10
C ASN A 158 -6.98 -3.23 3.82
N THR A 159 -6.09 -3.17 4.81
CA THR A 159 -4.69 -3.59 4.66
C THR A 159 -4.63 -5.11 4.50
N ASN A 160 -3.87 -5.58 3.50
CA ASN A 160 -3.69 -7.01 3.25
C ASN A 160 -2.23 -7.48 3.39
N LEU A 161 -1.31 -6.53 3.58
CA LEU A 161 0.09 -6.79 3.86
C LEU A 161 0.52 -5.87 5.01
N ILE A 162 1.05 -6.44 6.09
CA ILE A 162 1.63 -5.65 7.17
C ILE A 162 3.08 -6.07 7.30
N ILE A 163 3.98 -5.10 7.12
CA ILE A 163 5.40 -5.29 7.33
C ILE A 163 5.74 -4.63 8.66
N LEU A 164 5.91 -5.47 9.67
CA LEU A 164 6.35 -5.07 11.00
C LEU A 164 7.80 -5.45 11.17
N PHE A 165 8.59 -4.47 11.53
CA PHE A 165 9.91 -4.74 12.05
C PHE A 165 9.89 -4.73 13.58
N LYS A 166 11.02 -5.08 14.22
CA LYS A 166 11.17 -5.07 15.67
C LYS A 166 10.62 -3.77 16.28
N GLN A 167 9.58 -3.94 17.10
CA GLN A 167 8.93 -2.89 17.90
C GLN A 167 9.22 -3.15 19.38
N ASP A 168 9.03 -2.12 20.20
CA ASP A 168 8.99 -2.29 21.66
C ASP A 168 7.70 -3.03 22.08
N ASP A 169 7.75 -3.74 23.21
CA ASP A 169 6.67 -4.62 23.68
C ASP A 169 5.31 -3.90 23.79
N VAL A 170 5.31 -2.61 24.15
CA VAL A 170 4.09 -1.78 24.24
C VAL A 170 3.42 -1.62 22.88
N ASN A 171 4.21 -1.39 21.82
CA ASN A 171 3.68 -1.24 20.47
C ASN A 171 3.21 -2.58 19.90
N LEU A 172 3.87 -3.69 20.25
CA LEU A 172 3.44 -5.03 19.85
C LEU A 172 2.07 -5.38 20.44
N ARG A 173 1.82 -5.04 21.72
CA ARG A 173 0.52 -5.34 22.34
C ARG A 173 -0.64 -4.70 21.58
N HIS A 174 -0.53 -3.45 21.14
CA HIS A 174 -1.58 -2.78 20.37
C HIS A 174 -1.74 -3.26 18.92
N ILE A 175 -0.83 -4.10 18.42
CA ILE A 175 -0.92 -4.70 17.10
C ILE A 175 -1.66 -6.04 17.19
N TYR A 176 -1.36 -6.83 18.22
CA TYR A 176 -1.91 -8.19 18.40
C TYR A 176 -3.22 -8.23 19.20
N TYR A 177 -3.47 -7.25 20.07
CA TYR A 177 -4.67 -7.12 20.90
C TYR A 177 -5.49 -5.90 20.50
#